data_AF-A0A9P9FK51-F1
#
_entry.id   AF-A0A9P9FK51-F1
#
_cell.length_a   1.000
_cell.length_b   1.000
_cell.length_c   1.000
_cell.angle_alpha   90.00
_cell.angle_beta   90.00
_cell.angle_gamma   90.00
#
_symmetry.space_group_name_H-M   'P 1'
#
loop_
_entity.id
_entity.type
_entity.pdbx_description
1 polymer ?
#
loop_
_entity_poly.entity_id
_entity_poly.type
_entity_poly.pdbx_seq_one_letter_code
_entity_poly.pdbx_strand_id
1 'polypeptide(L)'
;MGKVLALMDSIGAGKSPASALRFVDLEYNIFTGRVFEIGMCDAYGTKTMDCRTLYGSEALRAISQKSSTADCDMDRMMMKSVQAHHCTQGSKTAKQIADELRRQGISQETYFIVWHFHTNDLSRLREWLESEGEYGRNLRGAKLPDDKRFPLTLPIIFPIMMGTDHVLAGKNHHALVDAQQLQCMMAIFRVLCLSPQNRPNGWLEQFLQDPSSHRAGLRQAMLESFWKGS
;
A
#
# COMPACT_ATOMS: atom_id res chain seq x y z
N MET A 1 13.88 -7.41 -6.32
CA MET A 1 12.64 -8.01 -6.86
C MET A 1 12.63 -9.53 -6.82
N GLY A 2 13.64 -10.26 -7.32
CA GLY A 2 13.62 -11.74 -7.38
C GLY A 2 13.35 -12.47 -6.05
N LYS A 3 13.87 -11.96 -4.92
CA LYS A 3 13.58 -12.53 -3.58
C LYS A 3 12.11 -12.43 -3.17
N VAL A 4 11.44 -11.34 -3.55
CA VAL A 4 10.02 -11.10 -3.23
C VAL A 4 9.13 -12.03 -4.06
N LEU A 5 9.43 -12.19 -5.36
CA LEU A 5 8.70 -13.13 -6.22
C LEU A 5 8.85 -14.58 -5.73
N ALA A 6 10.08 -14.98 -5.37
CA ALA A 6 10.33 -16.30 -4.78
C ALA A 6 9.59 -16.50 -3.43
N LEU A 7 9.48 -15.45 -2.61
CA LEU A 7 8.71 -15.50 -1.38
C LEU A 7 7.21 -15.64 -1.66
N MET A 8 6.67 -14.92 -2.64
CA MET A 8 5.27 -15.09 -3.07
C MET A 8 4.99 -16.51 -3.58
N ASP A 9 5.92 -17.10 -4.35
CA ASP A 9 5.84 -18.49 -4.80
C ASP A 9 5.85 -19.47 -3.62
N SER A 10 6.74 -19.24 -2.64
CA SER A 10 6.85 -20.05 -1.42
C SER A 10 5.58 -19.99 -0.57
N ILE A 11 4.99 -18.80 -0.42
CA ILE A 11 3.72 -18.60 0.29
C ILE A 11 2.58 -19.32 -0.43
N GLY A 12 2.44 -19.13 -1.75
CA GLY A 12 1.42 -19.80 -2.55
C GLY A 12 1.53 -21.33 -2.54
N ALA A 13 2.75 -21.86 -2.40
CA ALA A 13 3.00 -23.29 -2.24
C ALA A 13 2.82 -23.81 -0.78
N GLY A 14 2.43 -22.94 0.16
CA GLY A 14 2.27 -23.30 1.58
C GLY A 14 3.58 -23.54 2.33
N LYS A 15 4.73 -23.18 1.75
CA LYS A 15 6.07 -23.38 2.34
C LYS A 15 6.49 -22.22 3.26
N SER A 16 5.84 -21.07 3.14
CA SER A 16 6.06 -19.90 3.99
C SER A 16 4.72 -19.34 4.45
N PRO A 17 4.64 -18.78 5.67
CA PRO A 17 3.40 -18.19 6.16
C PRO A 17 3.08 -16.89 5.42
N ALA A 18 1.80 -16.56 5.28
CA ALA A 18 1.36 -15.27 4.74
C ALA A 18 1.90 -14.08 5.56
N SER A 19 2.26 -14.30 6.84
CA SER A 19 2.92 -13.31 7.71
C SER A 19 4.31 -12.89 7.27
N ALA A 20 4.97 -13.66 6.40
CA ALA A 20 6.31 -13.32 5.90
C ALA A 20 6.31 -12.12 4.92
N LEU A 21 5.15 -11.74 4.39
CA LEU A 21 5.00 -10.63 3.45
C LEU A 21 3.86 -9.69 3.87
N ARG A 22 4.13 -8.39 3.87
CA ARG A 22 3.15 -7.34 4.16
C ARG A 22 3.15 -6.29 3.08
N PHE A 23 1.95 -5.88 2.69
CA PHE A 23 1.73 -4.68 1.90
C PHE A 23 1.26 -3.58 2.84
N VAL A 24 1.87 -2.41 2.73
CA VAL A 24 1.66 -1.31 3.66
C VAL A 24 1.50 -0.02 2.87
N ASP A 25 0.61 0.82 3.36
CA ASP A 25 0.46 2.18 2.92
C ASP A 25 0.10 3.07 4.12
N LEU A 26 0.39 4.37 4.00
CA LEU A 26 0.20 5.35 5.06
C LEU A 26 -0.47 6.60 4.50
N GLU A 27 -1.38 7.18 5.27
CA GLU A 27 -1.74 8.59 5.09
C GLU A 27 -0.89 9.44 6.02
N TYR A 28 -0.03 10.30 5.46
CA TYR A 28 0.89 11.13 6.24
C TYR A 28 1.13 12.50 5.59
N ASN A 29 1.51 13.46 6.41
CA ASN A 29 1.98 14.75 5.91
C ASN A 29 3.50 14.67 5.66
N ILE A 30 3.91 14.89 4.42
CA ILE A 30 5.31 14.78 3.99
C ILE A 30 6.24 15.78 4.69
N PHE A 31 5.73 16.95 5.09
CA PHE A 31 6.50 18.04 5.68
C PHE A 31 6.68 17.86 7.18
N THR A 32 5.61 17.48 7.89
CA THR A 32 5.65 17.23 9.34
C THR A 32 6.13 15.83 9.68
N GLY A 33 6.04 14.89 8.73
CA GLY A 33 6.27 13.47 8.96
C GLY A 33 5.18 12.79 9.79
N ARG A 34 4.09 13.51 10.09
CA ARG A 34 2.99 12.98 10.90
C ARG A 34 2.20 11.96 10.10
N VAL A 35 2.10 10.75 10.63
CA VAL A 35 1.22 9.69 10.16
C VAL A 35 -0.18 9.94 10.72
N PHE A 36 -1.22 9.68 9.96
CA PHE A 36 -2.62 9.82 10.38
C PHE A 36 -3.37 8.49 10.31
N GLU A 37 -3.01 7.65 9.34
CA GLU A 37 -3.64 6.36 9.08
C GLU A 37 -2.57 5.33 8.69
N ILE A 38 -2.80 4.08 9.08
CA ILE A 38 -2.00 2.93 8.71
C ILE A 38 -2.90 1.86 8.13
N GLY A 39 -2.57 1.43 6.92
CA GLY A 39 -3.20 0.33 6.24
C GLY A 39 -2.21 -0.77 5.96
N MET A 40 -2.59 -2.01 6.30
CA MET A 40 -1.76 -3.17 5.99
C MET A 40 -2.60 -4.38 5.63
N CYS A 41 -2.10 -5.17 4.68
CA CYS A 41 -2.60 -6.50 4.40
C CYS A 41 -1.48 -7.53 4.18
N ASP A 42 -1.82 -8.81 4.28
CA ASP A 42 -0.89 -9.91 4.05
C ASP A 42 -0.75 -10.30 2.57
N ALA A 43 0.00 -11.37 2.31
CA ALA A 43 0.21 -11.92 0.97
C ALA A 43 -1.07 -12.20 0.17
N TYR A 44 -2.20 -12.44 0.86
CA TYR A 44 -3.49 -12.76 0.28
C TYR A 44 -4.45 -11.56 0.26
N GLY A 45 -3.98 -10.35 0.60
CA GLY A 45 -4.83 -9.18 0.71
C GLY A 45 -5.71 -9.16 1.97
N THR A 46 -5.49 -10.09 2.90
CA THR A 46 -6.23 -10.12 4.16
C THR A 46 -5.78 -8.93 5.01
N LYS A 47 -6.73 -8.11 5.42
CA LYS A 47 -6.49 -6.97 6.31
C LYS A 47 -5.80 -7.41 7.59
N THR A 48 -4.65 -6.81 7.87
CA THR A 48 -3.89 -7.01 9.10
C THR A 48 -3.80 -5.75 9.96
N MET A 49 -3.91 -4.56 9.36
CA MET A 49 -3.98 -3.30 10.10
C MET A 49 -4.84 -2.29 9.34
N ASP A 50 -5.69 -1.58 10.07
CA ASP A 50 -6.59 -0.55 9.54
C ASP A 50 -7.01 0.38 10.68
N CYS A 51 -6.13 1.33 10.98
CA CYS A 51 -6.29 2.22 12.13
C CYS A 51 -5.76 3.61 11.87
N ARG A 52 -6.34 4.57 12.61
CA ARG A 52 -5.77 5.90 12.78
C ARG A 52 -4.69 5.89 13.84
N THR A 53 -3.76 6.83 13.75
CA THR A 53 -2.69 6.99 14.75
C THR A 53 -3.06 8.00 15.84
N LEU A 54 -2.83 7.63 17.09
CA LEU A 54 -2.93 8.51 18.26
C LEU A 54 -1.54 8.90 18.72
N TYR A 55 -1.27 10.20 18.73
CA TYR A 55 -0.01 10.76 19.23
C TYR A 55 -0.16 11.22 20.68
N GLY A 56 0.90 10.99 21.46
CA GLY A 56 1.05 11.63 22.77
C GLY A 56 1.28 13.14 22.65
N SER A 57 1.00 13.88 23.72
CA SER A 57 1.18 15.34 23.78
C SER A 57 2.62 15.77 23.52
N GLU A 58 3.61 14.99 23.96
CA GLU A 58 5.03 15.26 23.73
C GLU A 58 5.44 15.08 22.27
N ALA A 59 4.97 14.01 21.62
CA ALA A 59 5.21 13.76 20.20
C ALA A 59 4.56 14.82 19.32
N LEU A 60 3.33 15.24 19.64
CA LEU A 60 2.67 16.37 18.98
C LEU A 60 3.46 17.67 19.16
N ARG A 61 3.97 17.95 20.35
CA ARG A 61 4.80 19.15 20.60
C ARG A 61 6.09 19.13 19.79
N ALA A 62 6.75 17.98 19.69
CA ALA A 62 7.98 17.82 18.90
C ALA A 62 7.75 18.05 17.40
N ILE A 63 6.59 17.61 16.87
CA ILE A 63 6.16 17.90 15.49
C ILE A 63 5.92 19.39 15.31
N SER A 64 5.10 20.00 16.19
CA SER A 64 4.72 21.41 16.09
C SER A 64 5.90 22.38 16.19
N GLN A 65 6.95 22.03 16.94
CA GLN A 65 8.16 22.87 17.05
C GLN A 65 8.98 22.93 15.77
N LYS A 66 8.79 21.98 14.85
CA LYS A 66 9.54 21.87 13.59
C LYS A 66 8.71 22.29 12.37
N SER A 67 7.42 22.57 12.54
CA SER A 67 6.47 22.82 11.47
C SER A 67 6.21 24.30 11.27
N SER A 68 6.11 24.72 10.00
CA SER A 68 5.58 26.04 9.62
C SER A 68 4.04 26.09 9.73
N THR A 69 3.46 27.28 9.60
CA THR A 69 1.99 27.45 9.57
C THR A 69 1.35 26.67 8.41
N ALA A 70 1.99 26.65 7.24
CA ALA A 70 1.50 25.90 6.08
C ALA A 70 1.48 24.39 6.35
N ASP A 71 2.47 23.88 7.08
CA ASP A 71 2.53 22.47 7.47
C ASP A 71 1.38 22.11 8.43
N CYS A 72 1.05 23.01 9.37
CA CYS A 72 -0.08 22.85 10.30
C CYS A 72 -1.45 22.89 9.60
N ASP A 73 -1.61 23.68 8.54
CA ASP A 73 -2.84 23.72 7.76
C ASP A 73 -3.01 22.45 6.92
N MET A 74 -1.92 21.94 6.33
CA MET A 74 -1.91 20.64 5.66
C MET A 74 -2.25 19.50 6.62
N ASP A 75 -1.68 19.50 7.82
CA ASP A 75 -2.01 18.55 8.89
C ASP A 75 -3.52 18.53 9.19
N ARG A 76 -4.15 19.72 9.23
CA ARG A 76 -5.58 19.86 9.46
C ARG A 76 -6.41 19.33 8.30
N MET A 77 -5.97 19.55 7.05
CA MET A 77 -6.62 19.02 5.86
C MET A 77 -6.53 17.49 5.82
N MET A 78 -5.35 16.93 6.04
CA MET A 78 -5.13 15.47 6.10
C MET A 78 -5.98 14.83 7.20
N MET A 79 -6.00 15.43 8.39
CA MET A 79 -6.82 14.95 9.50
C MET A 79 -8.31 14.94 9.14
N LYS A 80 -8.83 15.98 8.49
CA LYS A 80 -10.23 16.02 8.03
C LYS A 80 -10.51 14.92 7.00
N SER A 81 -9.59 14.68 6.07
CA SER A 81 -9.71 13.61 5.07
C SER A 81 -9.78 12.24 5.75
N VAL A 82 -8.80 11.92 6.59
CA VAL A 82 -8.71 10.64 7.31
C VAL A 82 -9.87 10.43 8.30
N GLN A 83 -10.46 11.49 8.85
CA GLN A 83 -11.67 11.39 9.68
C GLN A 83 -12.88 10.87 8.89
N ALA A 84 -12.94 11.08 7.58
CA ALA A 84 -14.01 10.55 6.73
C ALA A 84 -13.89 9.04 6.47
N HIS A 85 -12.70 8.46 6.64
CA HIS A 85 -12.47 7.03 6.40
C HIS A 85 -13.08 6.15 7.50
N HIS A 86 -13.48 4.94 7.17
CA HIS A 86 -13.96 4.00 8.19
C HIS A 86 -12.85 3.01 8.55
N CYS A 87 -12.01 3.37 9.52
CA CYS A 87 -10.98 2.45 10.04
C CYS A 87 -11.60 1.45 11.02
N THR A 88 -11.59 0.18 10.64
CA THR A 88 -12.25 -0.90 11.38
C THR A 88 -11.60 -1.23 12.73
N GLN A 89 -10.35 -0.84 12.95
CA GLN A 89 -9.65 -1.03 14.24
C GLN A 89 -9.56 0.26 15.07
N GLY A 90 -10.29 1.31 14.68
CA GLY A 90 -10.33 2.58 15.40
C GLY A 90 -9.01 3.32 15.37
N SER A 91 -8.60 3.86 16.52
CA SER A 91 -7.36 4.63 16.66
C SER A 91 -6.40 3.94 17.62
N LYS A 92 -5.11 3.91 17.29
CA LYS A 92 -4.07 3.20 18.06
C LYS A 92 -2.88 4.10 18.34
N THR A 93 -2.28 3.96 19.52
CA THR A 93 -0.98 4.56 19.84
C THR A 93 0.16 3.78 19.17
N ALA A 94 1.35 4.39 19.09
CA ALA A 94 2.55 3.71 18.58
C ALA A 94 2.83 2.39 19.31
N LYS A 95 2.72 2.39 20.65
CA LYS A 95 2.87 1.18 21.46
C LYS A 95 1.87 0.08 21.06
N GLN A 96 0.59 0.42 20.90
CA GLN A 96 -0.43 -0.55 20.50
C GLN A 96 -0.18 -1.11 19.11
N ILE A 97 0.36 -0.30 18.19
CA ILE A 97 0.76 -0.76 16.85
C ILE A 97 1.97 -1.68 16.94
N ALA A 98 3.00 -1.33 17.71
CA ALA A 98 4.16 -2.19 17.90
C ALA A 98 3.77 -3.54 18.54
N ASP A 99 2.95 -3.52 19.59
CA ASP A 99 2.43 -4.72 20.25
C ASP A 99 1.63 -5.58 19.26
N GLU A 100 0.81 -4.96 18.40
CA GLU A 100 0.03 -5.66 17.36
C GLU A 100 0.92 -6.28 16.28
N LEU A 101 1.95 -5.56 15.80
CA LEU A 101 2.93 -6.09 14.84
C LEU A 101 3.64 -7.32 15.43
N ARG A 102 4.08 -7.25 16.70
CA ARG A 102 4.71 -8.39 17.39
C ARG A 102 3.74 -9.56 17.53
N ARG A 103 2.48 -9.30 17.91
CA ARG A 103 1.43 -10.33 18.03
C ARG A 103 1.16 -11.04 16.70
N GLN A 104 1.28 -10.34 15.58
CA GLN A 104 1.15 -10.91 14.24
C GLN A 104 2.39 -11.70 13.76
N GLY A 105 3.43 -11.81 14.60
CA GLY A 105 4.67 -12.48 14.24
C GLY A 105 5.52 -11.72 13.23
N ILE A 106 5.32 -10.40 13.12
CA ILE A 106 6.21 -9.54 12.33
C ILE A 106 7.59 -9.54 12.98
N SER A 107 8.61 -9.82 12.18
CA SER A 107 9.99 -9.90 12.61
C SER A 107 10.91 -9.20 11.60
N GLN A 108 12.22 -9.22 11.86
CA GLN A 108 13.21 -8.69 10.92
C GLN A 108 13.26 -9.47 9.60
N GLU A 109 12.72 -10.68 9.56
CA GLU A 109 12.61 -11.50 8.35
C GLU A 109 11.34 -11.22 7.54
N THR A 110 10.42 -10.40 8.07
CA THR A 110 9.21 -10.00 7.35
C THR A 110 9.55 -8.98 6.27
N TYR A 111 9.11 -9.26 5.04
CA TYR A 111 9.23 -8.34 3.93
C TYR A 111 8.04 -7.38 3.89
N PHE A 112 8.33 -6.09 3.72
CA PHE A 112 7.34 -5.04 3.52
C PHE A 112 7.41 -4.50 2.10
N ILE A 113 6.25 -4.31 1.47
CA ILE A 113 6.10 -3.70 0.15
C ILE A 113 5.24 -2.44 0.30
N VAL A 114 5.69 -1.35 -0.30
CA VAL A 114 4.99 -0.06 -0.36
C VAL A 114 4.97 0.46 -1.79
N TRP A 115 3.96 1.24 -2.16
CA TRP A 115 3.83 1.79 -3.52
C TRP A 115 4.33 3.23 -3.60
N HIS A 116 5.62 3.42 -3.91
CA HIS A 116 6.13 4.76 -4.17
C HIS A 116 7.48 4.75 -4.92
N PHE A 117 7.83 5.88 -5.56
CA PHE A 117 9.16 6.14 -6.13
C PHE A 117 10.26 6.38 -5.05
N HIS A 118 9.86 6.48 -3.78
CA HIS A 118 10.68 6.80 -2.61
C HIS A 118 10.24 5.89 -1.47
N THR A 119 11.14 5.44 -0.60
CA THR A 119 10.79 4.53 0.52
C THR A 119 10.14 5.26 1.69
N ASN A 120 9.41 6.35 1.42
CA ASN A 120 9.00 7.30 2.44
C ASN A 120 8.03 6.68 3.44
N ASP A 121 7.09 5.85 3.00
CA ASP A 121 6.13 5.19 3.90
C ASP A 121 6.86 4.32 4.94
N LEU A 122 7.86 3.55 4.49
CA LEU A 122 8.70 2.73 5.36
C LEU A 122 9.64 3.57 6.23
N SER A 123 10.19 4.66 5.71
CA SER A 123 11.05 5.57 6.48
C SER A 123 10.26 6.34 7.53
N ARG A 124 9.04 6.77 7.23
CA ARG A 124 8.14 7.51 8.14
C ARG A 124 7.52 6.59 9.18
N LEU A 125 7.06 5.39 8.80
CA LEU A 125 6.61 4.39 9.77
C LEU A 125 7.72 4.08 10.76
N ARG A 126 8.94 3.85 10.25
CA ARG A 126 10.12 3.62 11.08
C ARG A 126 10.47 4.83 11.95
N GLU A 127 10.59 6.04 11.38
CA GLU A 127 10.93 7.26 12.13
C GLU A 127 9.90 7.56 13.22
N TRP A 128 8.63 7.32 12.94
CA TRP A 128 7.57 7.48 13.93
C TRP A 128 7.68 6.43 15.04
N LEU A 129 7.86 5.14 14.69
CA LEU A 129 8.12 4.07 15.66
C LEU A 129 9.40 4.33 16.48
N GLU A 130 10.47 4.84 15.86
CA GLU A 130 11.74 5.21 16.49
C GLU A 130 11.56 6.39 17.45
N SER A 131 10.78 7.40 17.06
CA SER A 131 10.46 8.55 17.93
C SER A 131 9.68 8.15 19.18
N GLU A 132 9.05 6.97 19.14
CA GLU A 132 8.28 6.37 20.23
C GLU A 132 9.02 5.16 20.87
N GLY A 133 10.28 4.90 20.49
CA GLY A 133 11.17 3.93 21.15
C GLY A 133 11.29 2.53 20.52
N GLU A 134 10.91 2.32 19.26
CA GLU A 134 10.87 1.00 18.58
C GLU A 134 11.77 0.94 17.31
N TYR A 135 12.35 -0.22 16.96
CA TYR A 135 13.42 -0.34 15.93
C TYR A 135 13.06 -1.20 14.69
N GLY A 136 13.46 -0.77 13.47
CA GLY A 136 13.36 -1.52 12.19
C GLY A 136 14.22 -0.97 11.03
N ARG A 137 14.46 -1.71 9.93
CA ARG A 137 15.38 -1.36 8.78
C ARG A 137 14.69 -1.43 7.39
N ASN A 138 15.17 -0.63 6.40
CA ASN A 138 14.53 -0.37 5.07
C ASN A 138 15.38 -0.70 3.81
N LEU A 139 14.75 -0.85 2.62
CA LEU A 139 15.34 -1.11 1.27
C LEU A 139 14.75 -0.21 0.15
N ARG A 140 15.52 0.13 -0.93
CA ARG A 140 15.28 1.17 -1.98
C ARG A 140 14.86 0.66 -3.39
N GLY A 141 14.29 1.56 -4.23
CA GLY A 141 13.81 1.32 -5.63
C GLY A 141 14.61 1.98 -6.80
N ALA A 142 14.15 1.81 -8.07
CA ALA A 142 14.88 2.09 -9.35
C ALA A 142 14.13 3.00 -10.39
N LYS A 143 14.83 3.46 -11.47
CA LYS A 143 14.39 4.41 -12.54
C LYS A 143 14.26 3.79 -13.95
N LEU A 144 13.49 4.43 -14.86
CA LEU A 144 13.35 4.10 -16.30
C LEU A 144 14.36 4.85 -17.23
N PRO A 145 14.56 4.42 -18.50
CA PRO A 145 15.65 4.88 -19.38
C PRO A 145 15.46 6.19 -20.18
N ASP A 146 14.26 6.75 -20.34
CA ASP A 146 13.97 7.83 -21.31
C ASP A 146 13.59 9.19 -20.68
N ASP A 147 13.85 9.36 -19.38
CA ASP A 147 13.55 10.56 -18.56
C ASP A 147 12.09 11.07 -18.59
N LYS A 148 11.18 10.41 -19.32
CA LYS A 148 9.73 10.66 -19.28
C LYS A 148 9.10 9.84 -18.16
N ARG A 149 8.21 10.49 -17.39
CA ARG A 149 7.47 9.82 -16.32
C ARG A 149 6.10 9.40 -16.85
N PHE A 150 5.92 8.10 -17.11
CA PHE A 150 4.57 7.54 -17.17
C PHE A 150 3.99 7.55 -15.74
N PRO A 151 2.81 8.13 -15.48
CA PRO A 151 2.28 8.22 -14.14
C PRO A 151 1.80 6.83 -13.68
N LEU A 152 2.70 6.05 -13.09
CA LEU A 152 2.43 4.77 -12.45
C LEU A 152 1.83 4.96 -11.05
N THR A 153 0.91 5.91 -10.86
CA THR A 153 0.24 6.06 -9.57
C THR A 153 -0.84 5.00 -9.44
N LEU A 154 -1.06 4.47 -8.22
CA LEU A 154 -2.12 3.48 -7.97
C LEU A 154 -3.50 3.94 -8.47
N PRO A 155 -3.94 5.19 -8.25
CA PRO A 155 -5.22 5.67 -8.75
C PRO A 155 -5.42 5.53 -10.27
N ILE A 156 -4.32 5.55 -11.04
CA ILE A 156 -4.36 5.46 -12.50
C ILE A 156 -4.19 4.02 -12.96
N ILE A 157 -3.16 3.33 -12.48
CA ILE A 157 -2.82 1.99 -13.00
C ILE A 157 -3.76 0.91 -12.49
N PHE A 158 -4.27 1.03 -11.26
CA PHE A 158 -5.14 0.03 -10.67
C PHE A 158 -6.42 -0.19 -11.50
N PRO A 159 -7.23 0.84 -11.82
CA PRO A 159 -8.43 0.64 -12.64
C PRO A 159 -8.12 0.22 -14.08
N ILE A 160 -6.93 0.53 -14.62
CA ILE A 160 -6.50 0.03 -15.94
C ILE A 160 -6.32 -1.50 -15.91
N MET A 161 -5.76 -2.02 -14.81
CA MET A 161 -5.35 -3.41 -14.72
C MET A 161 -6.44 -4.31 -14.10
N MET A 162 -7.20 -3.79 -13.14
CA MET A 162 -8.23 -4.52 -12.40
C MET A 162 -9.66 -4.17 -12.84
N GLY A 163 -9.82 -3.17 -13.72
CA GLY A 163 -11.12 -2.62 -14.11
C GLY A 163 -11.69 -1.62 -13.10
N THR A 164 -12.64 -0.81 -13.56
CA THR A 164 -13.28 0.25 -12.76
C THR A 164 -14.35 -0.24 -11.78
N ASP A 165 -14.85 -1.46 -11.98
CA ASP A 165 -15.87 -2.07 -11.11
C ASP A 165 -15.29 -2.89 -9.97
N HIS A 166 -13.97 -3.02 -9.91
CA HIS A 166 -13.29 -3.64 -8.79
C HIS A 166 -13.67 -2.91 -7.49
N VAL A 167 -13.95 -3.66 -6.41
CA VAL A 167 -14.47 -3.10 -5.14
C VAL A 167 -13.55 -2.06 -4.50
N LEU A 168 -12.27 -2.06 -4.87
CA LEU A 168 -11.25 -1.11 -4.42
C LEU A 168 -11.04 0.09 -5.36
N ALA A 169 -11.57 0.07 -6.59
CA ALA A 169 -11.35 1.13 -7.57
C ALA A 169 -11.97 2.46 -7.11
N GLY A 170 -11.22 3.55 -7.28
CA GLY A 170 -11.67 4.91 -6.91
C GLY A 170 -11.75 5.18 -5.40
N LYS A 171 -11.30 4.24 -4.56
CA LYS A 171 -11.26 4.38 -3.09
C LYS A 171 -9.86 4.69 -2.55
N ASN A 172 -9.00 5.21 -3.41
CA ASN A 172 -7.64 5.64 -3.09
C ASN A 172 -7.64 6.76 -2.04
N HIS A 173 -6.47 6.99 -1.44
CA HIS A 173 -6.27 7.82 -0.25
C HIS A 173 -6.88 7.23 1.02
N HIS A 174 -7.07 5.91 1.05
CA HIS A 174 -7.43 5.16 2.25
C HIS A 174 -6.36 4.09 2.40
N ALA A 175 -5.54 4.19 3.43
CA ALA A 175 -4.30 3.44 3.54
C ALA A 175 -4.51 1.91 3.37
N LEU A 176 -5.55 1.34 4.00
CA LEU A 176 -5.83 -0.10 3.81
C LEU A 176 -6.17 -0.43 2.36
N VAL A 177 -7.02 0.37 1.72
CA VAL A 177 -7.42 0.17 0.32
C VAL A 177 -6.20 0.23 -0.58
N ASP A 178 -5.35 1.24 -0.44
CA ASP A 178 -4.15 1.40 -1.25
C ASP A 178 -3.15 0.23 -1.01
N ALA A 179 -3.02 -0.27 0.22
CA ALA A 179 -2.24 -1.47 0.53
C ALA A 179 -2.80 -2.73 -0.16
N GLN A 180 -4.12 -2.88 -0.22
CA GLN A 180 -4.77 -4.00 -0.92
C GLN A 180 -4.66 -3.85 -2.44
N GLN A 181 -4.81 -2.63 -2.98
CA GLN A 181 -4.58 -2.35 -4.40
C GLN A 181 -3.15 -2.72 -4.80
N LEU A 182 -2.17 -2.34 -3.98
CA LEU A 182 -0.76 -2.71 -4.14
C LEU A 182 -0.55 -4.23 -4.18
N GLN A 183 -1.23 -4.99 -3.30
CA GLN A 183 -1.18 -6.44 -3.31
C GLN A 183 -1.64 -7.03 -4.66
N CYS A 184 -2.77 -6.56 -5.19
CA CYS A 184 -3.27 -7.00 -6.49
C CYS A 184 -2.27 -6.66 -7.61
N MET A 185 -1.72 -5.44 -7.58
CA MET A 185 -0.73 -5.00 -8.57
C MET A 185 0.54 -5.87 -8.53
N MET A 186 0.97 -6.31 -7.35
CA MET A 186 2.12 -7.22 -7.22
C MET A 186 1.80 -8.64 -7.70
N ALA A 187 0.56 -9.11 -7.53
CA ALA A 187 0.12 -10.38 -8.10
C ALA A 187 0.15 -10.35 -9.64
N ILE A 188 -0.31 -9.25 -10.25
CA ILE A 188 -0.21 -9.06 -11.71
C ILE A 188 1.25 -8.94 -12.15
N PHE A 189 2.05 -8.14 -11.45
CA PHE A 189 3.46 -7.98 -11.76
C PHE A 189 4.20 -9.32 -11.79
N ARG A 190 3.92 -10.21 -10.82
CA ARG A 190 4.46 -11.58 -10.80
C ARG A 190 4.15 -12.35 -12.08
N VAL A 191 2.91 -12.29 -12.57
CA VAL A 191 2.53 -12.96 -13.84
C VAL A 191 3.21 -12.30 -15.04
N LEU A 192 3.31 -10.96 -15.06
CA LEU A 192 3.96 -10.23 -16.15
C LEU A 192 5.47 -10.52 -16.25
N CYS A 193 6.12 -10.87 -15.12
CA CYS A 193 7.50 -11.33 -15.10
C CYS A 193 7.71 -12.72 -15.73
N LEU A 194 6.66 -13.51 -15.95
CA LEU A 194 6.75 -14.75 -16.72
C LEU A 194 6.86 -14.41 -18.22
N SER A 195 7.63 -15.22 -18.95
CA SER A 195 7.62 -15.15 -20.41
C SER A 195 6.20 -15.38 -20.93
N PRO A 196 5.79 -14.78 -22.06
CA PRO A 196 4.42 -14.90 -22.56
C PRO A 196 3.91 -16.35 -22.67
N GLN A 197 4.79 -17.29 -23.01
CA GLN A 197 4.48 -18.72 -23.15
C GLN A 197 4.23 -19.43 -21.81
N ASN A 198 4.74 -18.86 -20.71
CA ASN A 198 4.65 -19.43 -19.36
C ASN A 198 3.57 -18.76 -18.51
N ARG A 199 2.83 -17.78 -19.04
CA ARG A 199 1.72 -17.15 -18.32
C ARG A 199 0.53 -18.11 -18.27
N PRO A 200 -0.19 -18.22 -17.13
CA PRO A 200 -1.37 -19.06 -17.06
C PRO A 200 -2.42 -18.66 -18.12
N ASN A 201 -3.10 -19.64 -18.70
CA ASN A 201 -4.21 -19.34 -19.62
C ASN A 201 -5.30 -18.57 -18.89
N GLY A 202 -5.79 -17.49 -19.49
CA GLY A 202 -6.84 -16.65 -18.90
C GLY A 202 -6.39 -15.88 -17.64
N TRP A 203 -5.08 -15.67 -17.44
CA TRP A 203 -4.57 -15.04 -16.22
C TRP A 203 -5.16 -13.64 -15.98
N LEU A 204 -5.44 -12.88 -17.03
CA LEU A 204 -6.01 -11.54 -16.89
C LEU A 204 -7.48 -11.64 -16.45
N GLU A 205 -8.23 -12.55 -17.06
CA GLU A 205 -9.62 -12.82 -16.71
C GLU A 205 -9.76 -13.28 -15.25
N GLN A 206 -8.79 -14.04 -14.72
CA GLN A 206 -8.78 -14.46 -13.31
C GLN A 206 -8.72 -13.27 -12.34
N PHE A 207 -7.95 -12.22 -12.67
CA PHE A 207 -7.91 -11.01 -11.84
C PHE A 207 -9.15 -10.13 -12.02
N LEU A 208 -9.73 -10.12 -13.22
CA LEU A 208 -10.95 -9.36 -13.52
C LEU A 208 -12.23 -10.01 -12.98
N GLN A 209 -12.19 -11.32 -12.69
CA GLN A 209 -13.32 -12.12 -12.19
C GLN A 209 -13.20 -12.45 -10.69
N ASP A 210 -12.31 -11.80 -9.94
CA ASP A 210 -12.16 -12.04 -8.50
C ASP A 210 -13.54 -11.96 -7.80
N PRO A 211 -13.99 -13.03 -7.11
CA PRO A 211 -15.32 -13.10 -6.51
C PRO A 211 -15.57 -12.08 -5.39
N SER A 212 -14.55 -11.37 -4.91
CA SER A 212 -14.71 -10.17 -4.05
C SER A 212 -15.29 -8.95 -4.80
N SER A 213 -15.30 -8.99 -6.13
CA SER A 213 -15.93 -8.04 -7.04
C SER A 213 -17.35 -8.50 -7.41
N HIS A 214 -18.35 -8.16 -6.59
CA HIS A 214 -19.75 -8.56 -6.82
C HIS A 214 -20.49 -7.78 -7.93
N ARG A 215 -19.80 -7.12 -8.88
CA ARG A 215 -20.48 -6.40 -9.97
C ARG A 215 -19.78 -6.59 -11.30
N ALA A 216 -20.60 -6.87 -12.32
CA ALA A 216 -20.14 -6.97 -13.70
C ALA A 216 -19.73 -5.59 -14.22
N GLY A 217 -18.43 -5.34 -14.13
CA GLY A 217 -17.61 -4.54 -15.05
C GLY A 217 -18.28 -3.89 -16.26
N LEU A 218 -18.44 -2.56 -16.31
CA LEU A 218 -18.38 -1.86 -17.60
C LEU A 218 -16.91 -1.87 -18.05
N ARG A 219 -16.65 -2.60 -19.13
CA ARG A 219 -15.32 -2.77 -19.72
C ARG A 219 -14.71 -1.40 -19.99
N GLN A 220 -13.50 -1.14 -19.49
CA GLN A 220 -12.68 -0.10 -20.08
C GLN A 220 -12.56 -0.41 -21.58
N ALA A 221 -12.74 0.62 -22.41
CA ALA A 221 -12.64 0.46 -23.84
C ALA A 221 -11.26 -0.12 -24.17
N MET A 222 -11.20 -1.18 -24.99
CA MET A 222 -9.93 -1.85 -25.32
C MET A 222 -8.92 -0.81 -25.82
N LEU A 223 -7.62 -0.94 -25.52
CA LEU A 223 -6.58 -0.04 -26.04
C LEU A 223 -6.72 0.23 -27.55
N GLU A 224 -7.18 -0.76 -28.31
CA GLU A 224 -7.52 -0.69 -29.73
C GLU A 224 -8.56 0.40 -30.08
N SER A 225 -9.49 0.69 -29.17
CA SER A 225 -10.50 1.74 -29.33
C SER A 225 -9.91 3.15 -29.22
N PHE A 226 -8.79 3.31 -28.52
CA PHE A 226 -8.04 4.57 -28.49
C PHE A 226 -7.19 4.78 -29.76
N TRP A 227 -6.84 3.70 -30.47
CA TRP A 227 -5.92 3.73 -31.61
C TRP A 227 -6.64 3.73 -32.96
N LYS A 228 -7.96 3.46 -33.00
CA LYS A 228 -8.80 3.53 -34.20
C LYS A 228 -9.33 4.94 -34.52
N GLY A 229 -8.89 5.95 -33.77
CA GLY A 229 -9.33 7.34 -33.89
C GLY A 229 -8.23 8.33 -34.29
N SER A 230 -7.12 7.87 -34.89
CA SER A 230 -6.04 8.72 -35.43
C SER A 230 -5.84 8.47 -36.91
#